data_AF-B4QLM9-F1
#
_entry.id   AF-B4QLM9-F1
#
_cell.length_a   1.000
_cell.length_b   1.000
_cell.length_c   1.000
_cell.angle_alpha   90.00
_cell.angle_beta   90.00
_cell.angle_gamma   90.00
#
_symmetry.space_group_name_H-M   'P 1'
#
loop_
_entity.id
_entity.type
_entity.pdbx_description
1 polymer ?
#
loop_
_entity_poly.entity_id
_entity_poly.type
_entity_poly.pdbx_seq_one_letter_code
_entity_poly.pdbx_strand_id
1 'polypeptide(L)'
;MPEQVADQENQAPQQQTTAVHAYNPEVLQDMLPVYYRRLFPHLPFYRWLSYGSSEDAIFSNREISFTLQDDIYIRYLCFDTQAELEKEICSRNPIKIDIGPVMHSKPKNHRSIPGGLTPVQRELVFDIDMTDYDEVRTCCSGAGVCLKCWKFMVLAARVLDVALREDFGFEHIIWIFSGRRGIHCWVCDHQARHLDGRGRYAVAEYLNIITYASFAGGNSPRCSMGDRPHHSLKRALKIVEPMFEEIVLEDQNLFGTPKGVTKLLNMVHDDAARGELESYLQKNLEDGAHSRLVWESFIKYANSMRTSTTSAWSRKLKNIVAEIQLGLLYPRLDINVTRGFNHLLKAPFCIHPATGKVCVPFSVSAVAKFDPTTVPTITQLLHEINAFDDKSKSYMEAPEDKSRIKDHKKTSMFKGVVVFEEFLRKLERSQKSGSLQF
;
A
#
# COMPACT_ATOMS: atom_id res chain seq x y z
N MET A 1 67.29 37.79 2.80
CA MET A 1 66.86 36.70 1.89
C MET A 1 66.18 35.65 2.74
N PRO A 2 64.88 35.41 2.55
CA PRO A 2 64.15 34.44 3.37
C PRO A 2 64.14 33.07 2.70
N GLU A 3 64.51 32.03 3.44
CA GLU A 3 64.16 30.65 3.10
C GLU A 3 62.78 30.35 3.69
N GLN A 4 61.79 30.19 2.82
CA GLN A 4 60.44 29.77 3.16
C GLN A 4 60.40 28.24 3.21
N VAL A 5 60.11 27.71 4.40
CA VAL A 5 59.71 26.32 4.60
C VAL A 5 58.26 26.21 4.14
N ALA A 6 58.01 25.42 3.09
CA ALA A 6 56.68 25.12 2.58
C ALA A 6 56.14 23.87 3.29
N ASP A 7 55.09 24.06 4.09
CA ASP A 7 54.26 22.97 4.63
C ASP A 7 53.54 22.27 3.48
N GLN A 8 53.83 20.97 3.29
CA GLN A 8 53.06 20.10 2.41
C GLN A 8 51.78 19.66 3.14
N GLU A 9 50.67 20.28 2.78
CA GLU A 9 49.33 19.82 3.18
C GLU A 9 49.06 18.42 2.62
N ASN A 10 48.77 17.53 3.56
CA ASN A 10 48.41 16.13 3.38
C ASN A 10 47.00 16.03 2.79
N GLN A 11 46.88 15.92 1.45
CA GLN A 11 45.59 15.70 0.79
C GLN A 11 45.14 14.24 0.98
N ALA A 12 44.13 14.07 1.84
CA ALA A 12 43.41 12.80 1.99
C ALA A 12 42.73 12.40 0.65
N PRO A 13 42.70 11.11 0.30
CA PRO A 13 42.10 10.66 -0.95
C PRO A 13 40.58 10.92 -0.93
N GLN A 14 40.12 11.77 -1.85
CA GLN A 14 38.71 11.99 -2.12
C GLN A 14 38.05 10.67 -2.51
N GLN A 15 37.18 10.15 -1.64
CA GLN A 15 36.25 9.08 -2.00
C GLN A 15 35.34 9.61 -3.12
N GLN A 16 35.56 9.15 -4.34
CA GLN A 16 34.58 9.27 -5.42
C GLN A 16 33.30 8.56 -4.99
N THR A 17 32.33 9.31 -4.49
CA THR A 17 30.95 8.87 -4.42
C THR A 17 30.45 8.73 -5.86
N THR A 18 30.53 7.51 -6.41
CA THR A 18 29.88 7.16 -7.67
C THR A 18 28.39 7.44 -7.53
N ALA A 19 27.90 8.49 -8.19
CA ALA A 19 26.49 8.82 -8.22
C ALA A 19 25.71 7.61 -8.74
N VAL A 20 24.76 7.09 -7.95
CA VAL A 20 23.88 6.02 -8.40
C VAL A 20 23.09 6.55 -9.60
N HIS A 21 23.29 5.95 -10.78
CA HIS A 21 22.60 6.35 -12.00
C HIS A 21 21.07 6.31 -11.79
N ALA A 22 20.37 7.31 -12.33
CA ALA A 22 18.92 7.31 -12.38
C ALA A 22 18.42 6.06 -13.12
N TYR A 23 17.32 5.47 -12.63
CA TYR A 23 16.70 4.31 -13.27
C TYR A 23 16.23 4.65 -14.69
N ASN A 24 16.60 3.81 -15.67
CA ASN A 24 16.10 3.86 -17.04
C ASN A 24 15.19 2.62 -17.29
N PRO A 25 13.89 2.81 -17.60
CA PRO A 25 12.98 1.71 -17.92
C PRO A 25 13.40 0.83 -19.11
N GLU A 26 14.13 1.38 -20.09
CA GLU A 26 14.50 0.67 -21.33
C GLU A 26 15.48 -0.48 -21.08
N VAL A 27 16.29 -0.38 -20.02
CA VAL A 27 17.29 -1.39 -19.64
C VAL A 27 16.79 -2.31 -18.52
N LEU A 28 15.52 -2.23 -18.15
CA LEU A 28 14.95 -3.08 -17.10
C LEU A 28 15.14 -4.56 -17.43
N GLN A 29 14.90 -4.95 -18.68
CA GLN A 29 14.98 -6.35 -19.11
C GLN A 29 16.39 -6.93 -18.95
N ASP A 30 17.43 -6.11 -19.09
CA ASP A 30 18.83 -6.53 -18.89
C ASP A 30 19.17 -6.69 -17.40
N MET A 31 18.47 -5.95 -16.52
CA MET A 31 18.68 -5.98 -15.06
C MET A 31 17.93 -7.12 -14.37
N LEU A 32 16.74 -7.49 -14.87
CA LEU A 32 15.87 -8.52 -14.26
C LEU A 32 16.57 -9.88 -14.06
N PRO A 33 17.37 -10.41 -15.01
CA PRO A 33 18.08 -11.69 -14.82
C PRO A 33 18.98 -11.71 -13.58
N VAL A 34 19.71 -10.63 -13.32
CA VAL A 34 20.58 -10.53 -12.14
C VAL A 34 19.74 -10.40 -10.88
N TYR A 35 18.70 -9.57 -10.91
CA TYR A 35 17.78 -9.39 -9.78
C TYR A 35 17.14 -10.72 -9.37
N TYR A 36 16.57 -11.46 -10.31
CA TYR A 36 15.89 -12.72 -10.02
C TYR A 36 16.86 -13.80 -9.56
N ARG A 37 18.06 -13.92 -10.14
CA ARG A 37 19.01 -14.96 -9.71
C ARG A 37 19.66 -14.70 -8.36
N ARG A 38 19.90 -13.43 -8.00
CA ARG A 38 20.71 -13.09 -6.81
C ARG A 38 19.90 -12.49 -5.67
N LEU A 39 18.92 -11.64 -5.98
CA LEU A 39 18.30 -10.76 -4.99
C LEU A 39 16.89 -11.19 -4.63
N PHE A 40 16.08 -11.65 -5.59
CA PHE A 40 14.71 -12.04 -5.32
C PHE A 40 14.64 -13.11 -4.22
N PRO A 41 13.83 -12.93 -3.16
CA PRO A 41 13.81 -13.84 -2.02
C PRO A 41 12.97 -15.10 -2.32
N HIS A 42 13.47 -15.98 -3.20
CA HIS A 42 12.77 -17.21 -3.66
C HIS A 42 12.26 -18.09 -2.51
N LEU A 43 13.12 -18.43 -1.55
CA LEU A 43 12.73 -19.28 -0.43
C LEU A 43 11.64 -18.62 0.45
N PRO A 44 11.80 -17.37 0.95
CA PRO A 44 10.71 -16.70 1.66
C PRO A 44 9.41 -16.63 0.85
N PHE A 45 9.50 -16.35 -0.45
CA PHE A 45 8.35 -16.25 -1.35
C PHE A 45 7.60 -17.59 -1.46
N TYR A 46 8.34 -18.69 -1.62
CA TYR A 46 7.78 -20.05 -1.60
C TYR A 46 7.17 -20.41 -0.23
N ARG A 47 7.84 -20.08 0.88
CA ARG A 47 7.33 -20.32 2.24
C ARG A 47 5.99 -19.63 2.48
N TRP A 48 5.81 -18.42 1.96
CA TRP A 48 4.54 -17.72 2.01
C TRP A 48 3.43 -18.47 1.27
N LEU A 49 3.66 -18.78 -0.01
CA LEU A 49 2.62 -19.34 -0.89
C LEU A 49 2.32 -20.82 -0.62
N SER A 50 3.29 -21.55 -0.06
CA SER A 50 3.12 -22.95 0.33
C SER A 50 2.42 -23.11 1.66
N TYR A 51 2.38 -22.07 2.51
CA TYR A 51 1.76 -22.16 3.83
C TYR A 51 2.26 -23.37 4.63
N GLY A 52 3.53 -23.73 4.50
CA GLY A 52 4.11 -24.92 5.15
C GLY A 52 3.48 -26.24 4.73
N SER A 53 2.82 -26.28 3.55
CA SER A 53 2.02 -27.40 3.06
C SER A 53 0.93 -27.82 4.06
N SER A 54 0.30 -26.85 4.72
CA SER A 54 -0.76 -27.10 5.71
C SER A 54 -1.99 -27.79 5.12
N GLU A 55 -2.17 -27.70 3.80
CA GLU A 55 -3.32 -28.22 3.07
C GLU A 55 -2.82 -28.83 1.75
N ASP A 56 -3.49 -29.89 1.30
CA ASP A 56 -3.05 -30.63 0.12
C ASP A 56 -3.08 -29.74 -1.14
N ALA A 57 -2.04 -29.90 -1.97
CA ALA A 57 -1.86 -29.17 -3.22
C ALA A 57 -1.96 -27.62 -3.13
N ILE A 58 -1.86 -27.01 -1.95
CA ILE A 58 -2.04 -25.55 -1.77
C ILE A 58 -1.09 -24.72 -2.64
N PHE A 59 0.14 -25.20 -2.83
CA PHE A 59 1.12 -24.57 -3.70
C PHE A 59 0.94 -24.97 -5.17
N SER A 60 0.77 -26.26 -5.44
CA SER A 60 0.72 -26.80 -6.81
C SER A 60 -0.55 -26.43 -7.58
N ASN A 61 -1.62 -26.10 -6.86
CA ASN A 61 -2.86 -25.59 -7.44
C ASN A 61 -2.98 -24.07 -7.40
N ARG A 62 -1.96 -23.34 -6.95
CA ARG A 62 -1.97 -21.87 -6.95
C ARG A 62 -1.74 -21.31 -8.35
N GLU A 63 -2.62 -20.42 -8.77
CA GLU A 63 -2.42 -19.63 -9.98
C GLU A 63 -1.39 -18.53 -9.73
N ILE A 64 -0.41 -18.48 -10.63
CA ILE A 64 0.54 -17.38 -10.80
C ILE A 64 0.42 -16.88 -12.24
N SER A 65 0.54 -15.58 -12.45
CA SER A 65 0.68 -15.00 -13.79
C SER A 65 2.00 -14.26 -13.92
N PHE A 66 2.51 -14.22 -15.15
CA PHE A 66 3.65 -13.40 -15.53
C PHE A 66 3.24 -12.41 -16.62
N THR A 67 3.66 -11.16 -16.50
CA THR A 67 3.75 -10.23 -17.63
C THR A 67 5.21 -10.19 -18.06
N LEU A 68 5.50 -10.54 -19.31
CA LEU A 68 6.85 -10.46 -19.89
C LEU A 68 7.02 -9.14 -20.67
N GLN A 69 8.13 -9.01 -21.37
CA GLN A 69 8.36 -7.94 -22.34
C GLN A 69 7.23 -7.87 -23.38
N ASP A 70 6.97 -6.68 -23.91
CA ASP A 70 5.89 -6.38 -24.86
C ASP A 70 4.48 -6.68 -24.31
N ASP A 71 4.32 -6.57 -22.98
CA ASP A 71 3.09 -6.82 -22.24
C ASP A 71 2.48 -8.22 -22.50
N ILE A 72 3.32 -9.20 -22.87
CA ILE A 72 2.89 -10.59 -23.05
C ILE A 72 2.43 -11.14 -21.70
N TYR A 73 1.11 -11.34 -21.57
CA TYR A 73 0.49 -11.77 -20.34
C TYR A 73 0.20 -13.28 -20.35
N ILE A 74 0.75 -13.99 -19.37
CA ILE A 74 0.69 -15.45 -19.27
C ILE A 74 0.00 -15.81 -17.96
N ARG A 75 -1.17 -16.42 -18.06
CA ARG A 75 -1.99 -16.87 -16.92
C ARG A 75 -1.91 -18.38 -16.71
N TYR A 76 -2.50 -18.82 -15.59
CA TYR A 76 -2.65 -20.22 -15.23
C TYR A 76 -1.32 -20.97 -15.09
N LEU A 77 -0.25 -20.26 -14.72
CA LEU A 77 1.00 -20.91 -14.30
C LEU A 77 0.79 -21.49 -12.91
N CYS A 78 1.41 -22.64 -12.66
CA CYS A 78 1.45 -23.30 -11.36
C CYS A 78 2.68 -24.19 -11.28
N PHE A 79 3.21 -24.42 -10.08
CA PHE A 79 4.50 -25.09 -9.86
C PHE A 79 4.38 -26.09 -8.72
N ASP A 80 5.05 -27.23 -8.83
CA ASP A 80 4.97 -28.28 -7.82
C ASP A 80 5.99 -28.05 -6.69
N THR A 81 7.11 -27.36 -6.96
CA THR A 81 8.19 -27.14 -5.99
C THR A 81 8.77 -25.73 -6.05
N GLN A 82 9.50 -25.33 -4.99
CA GLN A 82 10.28 -24.08 -5.00
C GLN A 82 11.25 -24.04 -6.19
N ALA A 83 11.95 -25.14 -6.46
CA ALA A 83 12.97 -25.20 -7.52
C ALA A 83 12.37 -24.96 -8.91
N GLU A 84 11.15 -25.46 -9.17
CA GLU A 84 10.44 -25.20 -10.42
C GLU A 84 10.04 -23.72 -10.56
N LEU A 85 9.47 -23.12 -9.50
CA LEU A 85 9.11 -21.71 -9.49
C LEU A 85 10.34 -20.82 -9.71
N GLU A 86 11.42 -21.08 -8.98
CA GLU A 86 12.68 -20.34 -9.07
C GLU A 86 13.29 -20.44 -10.47
N LYS A 87 13.33 -21.66 -11.04
CA LYS A 87 13.79 -21.90 -12.41
C LYS A 87 12.96 -21.10 -13.41
N GLU A 88 11.64 -21.10 -13.29
CA GLU A 88 10.76 -20.42 -14.24
C GLU A 88 10.88 -18.89 -14.15
N ILE A 89 10.95 -18.34 -12.94
CA ILE A 89 11.17 -16.90 -12.72
C ILE A 89 12.52 -16.48 -13.33
N CYS A 90 13.60 -17.22 -13.06
CA CYS A 90 14.95 -16.90 -13.57
C CYS A 90 15.11 -17.11 -15.08
N SER A 91 14.32 -18.02 -15.66
CA SER A 91 14.30 -18.28 -17.11
C SER A 91 13.54 -17.20 -17.85
N ARG A 92 12.32 -16.88 -17.41
CA ARG A 92 11.42 -15.96 -18.12
C ARG A 92 11.66 -14.49 -17.80
N ASN A 93 12.24 -14.18 -16.64
CA ASN A 93 12.53 -12.81 -16.19
C ASN A 93 11.32 -11.88 -16.34
N PRO A 94 10.20 -12.19 -15.65
CA PRO A 94 8.95 -11.45 -15.83
C PRO A 94 9.07 -10.00 -15.37
N ILE A 95 8.40 -9.08 -16.04
CA ILE A 95 8.26 -7.68 -15.61
C ILE A 95 7.28 -7.56 -14.43
N LYS A 96 6.21 -8.36 -14.44
CA LYS A 96 5.23 -8.43 -13.35
C LYS A 96 4.97 -9.89 -12.99
N ILE A 97 4.80 -10.15 -11.70
CA ILE A 97 4.32 -11.41 -11.16
C ILE A 97 3.06 -11.08 -10.38
N ASP A 98 1.93 -11.67 -10.74
CA ASP A 98 0.71 -11.54 -9.96
C ASP A 98 0.30 -12.89 -9.37
N ILE A 99 -0.20 -12.85 -8.14
CA ILE A 99 -0.63 -14.03 -7.39
C ILE A 99 -2.14 -14.12 -7.42
N GLY A 100 -2.64 -15.25 -7.89
CA GLY A 100 -4.05 -15.61 -7.96
C GLY A 100 -4.47 -16.58 -6.87
N PRO A 101 -5.69 -17.14 -6.97
CA PRO A 101 -6.21 -18.10 -6.00
C PRO A 101 -5.52 -19.46 -6.09
N VAL A 102 -5.70 -20.26 -5.03
CA VAL A 102 -5.60 -21.72 -5.11
C VAL A 102 -6.86 -22.24 -5.76
N MET A 103 -6.69 -23.05 -6.79
CA MET A 103 -7.79 -23.69 -7.52
C MET A 103 -8.04 -25.12 -6.98
N HIS A 104 -9.19 -25.70 -7.31
CA HIS A 104 -9.47 -27.11 -6.97
C HIS A 104 -8.60 -28.11 -7.76
N SER A 105 -7.93 -27.68 -8.82
CA SER A 105 -7.04 -28.48 -9.66
C SER A 105 -5.93 -27.60 -10.25
N LYS A 106 -4.87 -28.20 -10.76
CA LYS A 106 -3.69 -27.47 -11.27
C LYS A 106 -4.09 -26.47 -12.37
N PRO A 107 -3.79 -25.17 -12.20
CA PRO A 107 -4.13 -24.13 -13.18
C PRO A 107 -3.69 -24.44 -14.63
N LYS A 108 -2.51 -25.04 -14.81
CA LYS A 108 -1.99 -25.42 -16.14
C LYS A 108 -2.93 -26.35 -16.92
N ASN A 109 -3.81 -27.08 -16.24
CA ASN A 109 -4.79 -28.00 -16.83
C ASN A 109 -6.15 -27.33 -17.13
N HIS A 110 -6.30 -26.01 -17.03
CA HIS A 110 -7.59 -25.31 -17.18
C HIS A 110 -8.40 -25.70 -18.43
N ARG A 111 -7.73 -26.03 -19.54
CA ARG A 111 -8.40 -26.40 -20.81
C ARG A 111 -9.04 -27.77 -20.79
N SER A 112 -8.55 -28.68 -19.94
CA SER A 112 -9.03 -30.06 -19.86
C SER A 112 -10.06 -30.28 -18.76
N ILE A 113 -10.46 -29.23 -18.03
CA ILE A 113 -11.39 -29.33 -16.90
C ILE A 113 -12.79 -28.91 -17.37
N PRO A 114 -13.76 -29.86 -17.45
CA PRO A 114 -15.14 -29.52 -17.76
C PRO A 114 -15.72 -28.57 -16.71
N GLY A 115 -16.34 -27.48 -17.15
CA GLY A 115 -16.87 -26.44 -16.24
C GLY A 115 -15.84 -25.41 -15.76
N GLY A 116 -14.56 -25.56 -16.13
CA GLY A 116 -13.50 -24.61 -15.82
C GLY A 116 -12.93 -24.72 -14.40
N LEU A 117 -11.97 -23.85 -14.09
CA LEU A 117 -11.33 -23.81 -12.77
C LEU A 117 -12.17 -23.03 -11.77
N THR A 118 -12.44 -23.67 -10.64
CA THR A 118 -13.06 -23.04 -9.46
C THR A 118 -12.01 -22.77 -8.39
N PRO A 119 -11.91 -21.52 -7.89
CA PRO A 119 -11.10 -21.18 -6.72
C PRO A 119 -11.59 -21.84 -5.44
N VAL A 120 -10.67 -22.27 -4.59
CA VAL A 120 -10.96 -22.84 -3.27
C VAL A 120 -10.42 -21.99 -2.13
N GLN A 121 -9.29 -21.30 -2.35
CA GLN A 121 -8.68 -20.43 -1.35
C GLN A 121 -8.02 -19.24 -1.99
N ARG A 122 -8.02 -18.11 -1.29
CA ARG A 122 -7.18 -16.97 -1.64
C ARG A 122 -7.09 -16.01 -0.48
N GLU A 123 -5.93 -15.42 -0.27
CA GLU A 123 -5.76 -14.32 0.67
C GLU A 123 -6.84 -13.24 0.46
N LEU A 124 -7.33 -12.67 1.56
CA LEU A 124 -8.17 -11.49 1.47
C LEU A 124 -7.24 -10.29 1.22
N VAL A 125 -7.46 -9.58 0.12
CA VAL A 125 -6.56 -8.52 -0.33
C VAL A 125 -7.24 -7.16 -0.39
N PHE A 126 -6.46 -6.11 -0.16
CA PHE A 126 -6.89 -4.73 -0.33
C PHE A 126 -5.87 -3.98 -1.16
N ASP A 127 -6.33 -3.21 -2.13
CA ASP A 127 -5.53 -2.31 -2.94
C ASP A 127 -5.99 -0.88 -2.73
N ILE A 128 -5.04 -0.02 -2.36
CA ILE A 128 -5.24 1.40 -2.11
C ILE A 128 -4.29 2.15 -3.04
N ASP A 129 -4.85 2.86 -4.02
CA ASP A 129 -4.08 3.71 -4.94
C ASP A 129 -4.31 5.19 -4.60
N MET A 130 -3.24 5.98 -4.68
CA MET A 130 -3.29 7.43 -4.50
C MET A 130 -4.18 8.14 -5.52
N THR A 131 -4.44 7.58 -6.71
CA THR A 131 -5.37 8.20 -7.67
C THR A 131 -6.77 8.32 -7.15
N ASP A 132 -7.19 7.39 -6.28
CA ASP A 132 -8.51 7.48 -5.68
C ASP A 132 -8.63 8.71 -4.81
N TYR A 133 -7.51 9.32 -4.39
CA TYR A 133 -7.43 10.55 -3.59
C TYR A 133 -7.25 11.83 -4.42
N ASP A 134 -7.24 11.78 -5.76
CA ASP A 134 -7.08 12.95 -6.63
C ASP A 134 -8.11 14.06 -6.33
N GLU A 135 -9.29 13.68 -5.86
CA GLU A 135 -10.33 14.63 -5.48
C GLU A 135 -10.07 15.39 -4.17
N VAL A 136 -9.14 14.92 -3.33
CA VAL A 136 -8.87 15.49 -1.99
C VAL A 136 -7.40 15.82 -1.77
N ARG A 137 -6.58 15.74 -2.82
CA ARG A 137 -5.19 16.16 -2.82
C ARG A 137 -4.95 17.23 -3.88
N THR A 138 -4.06 18.16 -3.60
CA THR A 138 -3.70 19.30 -4.45
C THR A 138 -2.20 19.34 -4.74
N CYS A 139 -1.39 18.69 -3.90
CA CYS A 139 0.07 18.67 -4.05
C CYS A 139 0.59 17.84 -5.24
N CYS A 140 -0.21 16.92 -5.77
CA CYS A 140 0.10 16.01 -6.87
C CYS A 140 -1.20 15.65 -7.61
N SER A 141 -1.09 15.13 -8.83
CA SER A 141 -2.21 14.59 -9.60
C SER A 141 -1.83 13.26 -10.28
N GLY A 142 -2.83 12.42 -10.57
CA GLY A 142 -2.65 11.18 -11.31
C GLY A 142 -1.57 10.29 -10.71
N ALA A 143 -0.46 10.13 -11.41
CA ALA A 143 0.61 9.23 -10.99
C ALA A 143 1.72 9.86 -10.13
N GLY A 144 1.64 11.17 -9.89
CA GLY A 144 2.55 11.86 -8.98
C GLY A 144 2.30 11.47 -7.51
N VAL A 145 3.37 11.42 -6.72
CA VAL A 145 3.30 11.16 -5.28
C VAL A 145 4.42 11.93 -4.57
N CYS A 146 4.11 12.52 -3.42
CA CYS A 146 5.08 13.17 -2.55
C CYS A 146 4.77 12.84 -1.07
N LEU A 147 5.63 13.29 -0.16
CA LEU A 147 5.48 13.03 1.28
C LEU A 147 4.19 13.62 1.88
N LYS A 148 3.64 14.67 1.28
CA LYS A 148 2.36 15.27 1.70
C LYS A 148 1.20 14.30 1.47
N CYS A 149 0.95 13.90 0.22
CA CYS A 149 -0.14 12.98 -0.07
C CYS A 149 0.14 11.54 0.41
N TRP A 150 1.39 11.15 0.62
CA TRP A 150 1.69 9.83 1.18
C TRP A 150 1.04 9.59 2.56
N LYS A 151 0.74 10.65 3.31
CA LYS A 151 0.00 10.59 4.58
C LYS A 151 -1.40 9.94 4.43
N PHE A 152 -2.01 9.98 3.25
CA PHE A 152 -3.24 9.21 2.97
C PHE A 152 -3.01 7.69 3.04
N MET A 153 -1.88 7.19 2.53
CA MET A 153 -1.52 5.77 2.62
C MET A 153 -1.18 5.35 4.06
N VAL A 154 -0.53 6.25 4.82
CA VAL A 154 -0.26 6.07 6.25
C VAL A 154 -1.56 5.88 7.03
N LEU A 155 -2.56 6.73 6.79
CA LEU A 155 -3.89 6.60 7.39
C LEU A 155 -4.61 5.34 6.92
N ALA A 156 -4.60 5.06 5.62
CA ALA A 156 -5.25 3.88 5.06
C ALA A 156 -4.73 2.59 5.72
N ALA A 157 -3.41 2.41 5.80
CA ALA A 157 -2.80 1.26 6.46
C ALA A 157 -3.19 1.16 7.94
N ARG A 158 -3.16 2.28 8.69
CA ARG A 158 -3.51 2.29 10.12
C ARG A 158 -4.97 1.94 10.37
N VAL A 159 -5.89 2.60 9.66
CA VAL A 159 -7.33 2.38 9.84
C VAL A 159 -7.71 0.96 9.47
N LEU A 160 -7.20 0.44 8.34
CA LEU A 160 -7.52 -0.91 7.89
C LEU A 160 -6.86 -1.98 8.76
N ASP A 161 -5.59 -1.84 9.15
CA ASP A 161 -4.92 -2.85 10.00
C ASP A 161 -5.62 -2.98 11.36
N VAL A 162 -6.00 -1.87 11.98
CA VAL A 162 -6.74 -1.89 13.25
C VAL A 162 -8.11 -2.53 13.09
N ALA A 163 -8.86 -2.21 12.02
CA ALA A 163 -10.16 -2.83 11.77
C ALA A 163 -10.04 -4.35 11.51
N LEU A 164 -9.07 -4.77 10.69
CA LEU A 164 -8.80 -6.17 10.38
C LEU A 164 -8.44 -6.98 11.63
N ARG A 165 -7.68 -6.38 12.56
CA ARG A 165 -7.30 -7.04 13.82
C ARG A 165 -8.42 -7.05 14.85
N GLU A 166 -9.02 -5.90 15.13
CA GLU A 166 -9.96 -5.75 16.25
C GLU A 166 -11.38 -6.23 15.92
N ASP A 167 -11.83 -6.07 14.67
CA ASP A 167 -13.22 -6.42 14.31
C ASP A 167 -13.31 -7.83 13.74
N PHE A 168 -12.30 -8.25 12.97
CA PHE A 168 -12.29 -9.54 12.29
C PHE A 168 -11.36 -10.58 12.94
N GLY A 169 -10.52 -10.16 13.89
CA GLY A 169 -9.60 -11.07 14.58
C GLY A 169 -8.46 -11.59 13.71
N PHE A 170 -8.17 -10.96 12.56
CA PHE A 170 -7.09 -11.41 11.68
C PHE A 170 -5.71 -11.06 12.24
N GLU A 171 -4.81 -12.03 12.22
CA GLU A 171 -3.48 -11.89 12.81
C GLU A 171 -2.40 -11.72 11.75
N HIS A 172 -2.53 -12.46 10.64
CA HIS A 172 -1.50 -12.61 9.61
C HIS A 172 -1.70 -11.63 8.47
N ILE A 173 -1.42 -10.37 8.76
CA ILE A 173 -1.56 -9.25 7.83
C ILE A 173 -0.19 -8.76 7.40
N ILE A 174 0.01 -8.59 6.09
CA ILE A 174 1.22 -7.96 5.54
C ILE A 174 0.91 -6.86 4.54
N TRP A 175 1.59 -5.73 4.71
CA TRP A 175 1.45 -4.55 3.88
C TRP A 175 2.66 -4.40 2.97
N ILE A 176 2.39 -4.11 1.69
CA ILE A 176 3.36 -4.08 0.61
C ILE A 176 3.25 -2.75 -0.10
N PHE A 177 4.38 -2.08 -0.34
CA PHE A 177 4.41 -0.93 -1.24
C PHE A 177 4.16 -1.39 -2.70
N SER A 178 3.27 -0.73 -3.43
CA SER A 178 2.91 -1.17 -4.81
C SER A 178 4.02 -0.93 -5.85
N GLY A 179 5.11 -0.27 -5.44
CA GLY A 179 6.25 0.11 -6.27
C GLY A 179 6.15 1.53 -6.85
N ARG A 180 5.02 2.22 -6.67
CA ARG A 180 4.84 3.59 -7.16
C ARG A 180 4.13 4.50 -6.16
N ARG A 181 2.82 4.34 -6.00
CA ARG A 181 1.96 5.33 -5.33
C ARG A 181 0.90 4.73 -4.40
N GLY A 182 0.81 3.41 -4.33
CA GLY A 182 -0.21 2.71 -3.54
C GLY A 182 0.40 1.71 -2.58
N ILE A 183 -0.48 1.05 -1.85
CA ILE A 183 -0.14 -0.02 -0.92
C ILE A 183 -1.11 -1.18 -1.11
N HIS A 184 -0.60 -2.40 -0.97
CA HIS A 184 -1.40 -3.62 -0.99
C HIS A 184 -1.38 -4.25 0.41
N CYS A 185 -2.52 -4.78 0.83
CA CYS A 185 -2.64 -5.59 2.05
C CYS A 185 -2.96 -7.03 1.65
N TRP A 186 -2.28 -7.99 2.28
CA TRP A 186 -2.56 -9.42 2.17
C TRP A 186 -2.87 -9.98 3.56
N VAL A 187 -4.12 -10.39 3.77
CA VAL A 187 -4.57 -11.09 4.96
C VAL A 187 -4.52 -12.59 4.68
N CYS A 188 -3.63 -13.27 5.40
CA CYS A 188 -3.17 -14.62 5.10
C CYS A 188 -3.67 -15.66 6.10
N ASP A 189 -4.52 -15.28 7.06
CA ASP A 189 -5.18 -16.17 8.00
C ASP A 189 -5.97 -17.26 7.28
N HIS A 190 -5.99 -18.48 7.83
CA HIS A 190 -6.72 -19.60 7.23
C HIS A 190 -8.19 -19.26 6.96
N GLN A 191 -8.87 -18.63 7.93
CA GLN A 191 -10.27 -18.22 7.79
C GLN A 191 -10.45 -17.15 6.71
N ALA A 192 -9.53 -16.17 6.63
CA ALA A 192 -9.55 -15.16 5.57
C ALA A 192 -9.37 -15.78 4.18
N ARG A 193 -8.48 -16.79 4.06
CA ARG A 193 -8.25 -17.49 2.80
C ARG A 193 -9.48 -18.22 2.28
N HIS A 194 -10.31 -18.73 3.19
CA HIS A 194 -11.49 -19.52 2.92
C HIS A 194 -12.79 -18.73 2.82
N LEU A 195 -12.75 -17.39 2.95
CA LEU A 195 -13.94 -16.57 2.76
C LEU A 195 -14.49 -16.77 1.35
N ASP A 196 -15.76 -17.19 1.27
CA ASP A 196 -16.52 -17.26 0.03
C ASP A 196 -16.84 -15.85 -0.51
N GLY A 197 -17.49 -15.77 -1.67
CA GLY A 197 -17.83 -14.49 -2.28
C GLY A 197 -18.68 -13.59 -1.37
N ARG A 198 -19.58 -14.18 -0.57
CA ARG A 198 -20.44 -13.42 0.36
C ARG A 198 -19.64 -12.88 1.54
N GLY A 199 -18.76 -13.68 2.13
CA GLY A 199 -17.87 -13.27 3.20
C GLY A 199 -16.95 -12.14 2.77
N ARG A 200 -16.32 -12.26 1.59
CA ARG A 200 -15.47 -11.18 1.03
C ARG A 200 -16.27 -9.91 0.77
N TYR A 201 -17.47 -10.04 0.20
CA TYR A 201 -18.38 -8.91 -0.01
C TYR A 201 -18.71 -8.21 1.32
N ALA A 202 -19.07 -8.96 2.36
CA ALA A 202 -19.42 -8.41 3.66
C ALA A 202 -18.25 -7.66 4.31
N VAL A 203 -17.02 -8.20 4.25
CA VAL A 203 -15.82 -7.52 4.76
C VAL A 203 -15.53 -6.26 3.96
N ALA A 204 -15.60 -6.33 2.63
CA ALA A 204 -15.35 -5.21 1.74
C ALA A 204 -16.35 -4.06 1.98
N GLU A 205 -17.64 -4.36 2.09
CA GLU A 205 -18.69 -3.38 2.39
C GLU A 205 -18.56 -2.79 3.80
N TYR A 206 -18.22 -3.61 4.79
CA TYR A 206 -18.00 -3.15 6.16
C TYR A 206 -16.91 -2.07 6.23
N LEU A 207 -15.86 -2.23 5.42
CA LEU A 207 -14.74 -1.30 5.36
C LEU A 207 -14.95 -0.17 4.36
N ASN A 208 -15.88 -0.28 3.40
CA ASN A 208 -16.14 0.74 2.38
C ASN A 208 -17.23 1.74 2.82
N ILE A 209 -16.87 2.68 3.69
CA ILE A 209 -17.83 3.61 4.31
C ILE A 209 -18.10 4.89 3.51
N ILE A 210 -17.36 5.10 2.41
CA ILE A 210 -17.39 6.36 1.65
C ILE A 210 -18.37 6.24 0.50
N THR A 211 -19.28 7.20 0.46
CA THR A 211 -20.21 7.42 -0.65
C THR A 211 -19.82 8.70 -1.38
N TYR A 212 -20.26 8.86 -2.63
CA TYR A 212 -19.97 10.06 -3.40
C TYR A 212 -21.26 10.80 -3.72
N ALA A 213 -21.27 12.09 -3.41
CA ALA A 213 -22.29 13.00 -3.91
C ALA A 213 -21.81 13.63 -5.21
N SER A 214 -22.63 13.50 -6.25
CA SER A 214 -22.40 14.17 -7.53
C SER A 214 -23.29 15.41 -7.63
N PHE A 215 -22.67 16.58 -7.64
CA PHE A 215 -23.34 17.87 -7.85
C PHE A 215 -22.58 18.65 -8.92
N ALA A 216 -23.29 19.12 -9.95
CA ALA A 216 -22.74 19.96 -11.02
C ALA A 216 -21.42 19.44 -11.64
N GLY A 217 -21.30 18.11 -11.81
CA GLY A 217 -20.11 17.47 -12.40
C GLY A 217 -18.92 17.29 -11.45
N GLY A 218 -19.04 17.64 -10.17
CA GLY A 218 -18.04 17.39 -9.14
C GLY A 218 -18.46 16.27 -8.18
N ASN A 219 -17.56 15.35 -7.90
CA ASN A 219 -17.71 14.33 -6.87
C ASN A 219 -17.13 14.82 -5.53
N SER A 220 -17.92 14.68 -4.47
CA SER A 220 -17.52 14.99 -3.10
C SER A 220 -17.75 13.78 -2.22
N PRO A 221 -16.71 13.28 -1.52
CA PRO A 221 -16.83 12.11 -0.68
C PRO A 221 -17.63 12.46 0.58
N ARG A 222 -18.53 11.56 0.97
CA ARG A 222 -19.43 11.68 2.11
C ARG A 222 -19.39 10.42 2.95
N CYS A 223 -19.47 10.60 4.26
CA CYS A 223 -19.62 9.52 5.24
C CYS A 223 -20.83 9.85 6.11
N SER A 224 -21.68 8.85 6.41
CA SER A 224 -22.81 9.03 7.33
C SER A 224 -22.54 8.23 8.60
N MET A 225 -22.46 8.93 9.74
CA MET A 225 -22.29 8.28 11.04
C MET A 225 -23.63 7.96 11.70
N GLY A 226 -24.70 8.66 11.31
CA GLY A 226 -26.04 8.50 11.89
C GLY A 226 -26.11 8.85 13.38
N ASP A 227 -27.30 8.72 13.99
CA ASP A 227 -27.52 9.12 15.38
C ASP A 227 -26.74 8.28 16.41
N ARG A 228 -26.50 7.01 16.06
CA ARG A 228 -25.75 6.04 16.85
C ARG A 228 -24.56 5.51 16.04
N PRO A 229 -23.41 6.22 16.05
CA PRO A 229 -22.29 5.83 15.22
C PRO A 229 -21.76 4.46 15.58
N HIS A 230 -21.53 3.65 14.54
CA HIS A 230 -20.92 2.34 14.65
C HIS A 230 -19.53 2.43 15.30
N HIS A 231 -19.12 1.41 16.05
CA HIS A 231 -17.86 1.43 16.79
C HIS A 231 -16.64 1.56 15.86
N SER A 232 -16.68 0.95 14.67
CA SER A 232 -15.63 1.09 13.65
C SER A 232 -15.45 2.53 13.18
N LEU A 233 -16.53 3.28 12.98
CA LEU A 233 -16.48 4.70 12.60
C LEU A 233 -15.86 5.55 13.71
N LYS A 234 -16.23 5.31 14.97
CA LYS A 234 -15.66 6.01 16.12
C LYS A 234 -14.17 5.73 16.27
N ARG A 235 -13.73 4.49 16.04
CA ARG A 235 -12.32 4.12 16.09
C ARG A 235 -11.54 4.71 14.92
N ALA A 236 -12.07 4.65 13.70
CA ALA A 236 -11.46 5.28 12.54
C ALA A 236 -11.31 6.80 12.74
N LEU A 237 -12.33 7.46 13.30
CA LEU A 237 -12.28 8.89 13.62
C LEU A 237 -11.10 9.24 14.55
N LYS A 238 -10.90 8.46 15.63
CA LYS A 238 -9.76 8.64 16.56
C LYS A 238 -8.39 8.55 15.86
N ILE A 239 -8.30 7.85 14.74
CA ILE A 239 -7.06 7.70 13.96
C ILE A 239 -6.90 8.85 12.98
N VAL A 240 -7.97 9.27 12.29
CA VAL A 240 -7.89 10.29 11.24
C VAL A 240 -7.92 11.73 11.77
N GLU A 241 -8.67 12.00 12.85
CA GLU A 241 -8.87 13.33 13.41
C GLU A 241 -7.55 14.03 13.77
N PRO A 242 -6.57 13.38 14.44
CA PRO A 242 -5.29 14.03 14.77
C PRO A 242 -4.45 14.43 13.55
N MET A 243 -4.69 13.83 12.39
CA MET A 243 -3.95 14.13 11.16
C MET A 243 -4.69 15.10 10.23
N PHE A 244 -5.90 15.52 10.60
CA PHE A 244 -6.75 16.34 9.73
C PHE A 244 -6.16 17.71 9.44
N GLU A 245 -5.68 18.42 10.47
CA GLU A 245 -5.09 19.75 10.27
C GLU A 245 -3.87 19.66 9.35
N GLU A 246 -2.93 18.76 9.67
CA GLU A 246 -1.70 18.60 8.90
C GLU A 246 -1.97 18.22 7.44
N ILE A 247 -2.85 17.25 7.18
CA ILE A 247 -3.10 16.76 5.82
C ILE A 247 -4.00 17.73 5.05
N VAL A 248 -5.20 18.01 5.56
CA VAL A 248 -6.26 18.68 4.79
C VAL A 248 -6.06 20.19 4.77
N LEU A 249 -5.74 20.78 5.92
CA LEU A 249 -5.70 22.23 6.07
C LEU A 249 -4.34 22.81 5.67
N GLU A 250 -3.23 22.16 6.03
CA GLU A 250 -1.89 22.67 5.73
C GLU A 250 -1.32 22.08 4.43
N ASP A 251 -1.14 20.76 4.35
CA ASP A 251 -0.44 20.14 3.22
C ASP A 251 -1.18 20.29 1.91
N GLN A 252 -2.49 20.05 1.92
CA GLN A 252 -3.33 20.18 0.74
C GLN A 252 -3.96 21.57 0.62
N ASN A 253 -4.09 22.34 1.70
CA ASN A 253 -4.87 23.58 1.74
C ASN A 253 -6.18 23.42 0.94
N LEU A 254 -6.89 22.32 1.20
CA LEU A 254 -7.96 21.81 0.31
C LEU A 254 -9.10 22.81 0.14
N PHE A 255 -9.44 23.56 1.17
CA PHE A 255 -10.52 24.54 1.19
C PHE A 255 -10.06 25.96 0.81
N GLY A 256 -8.77 26.17 0.51
CA GLY A 256 -8.22 27.47 0.18
C GLY A 256 -8.54 27.99 -1.23
N THR A 257 -9.40 27.29 -1.97
CA THR A 257 -9.81 27.65 -3.33
C THR A 257 -11.34 27.62 -3.43
N PRO A 258 -11.95 28.34 -4.39
CA PRO A 258 -13.41 28.26 -4.62
C PRO A 258 -13.89 26.82 -4.83
N LYS A 259 -13.15 26.00 -5.59
CA LYS A 259 -13.44 24.57 -5.77
C LYS A 259 -13.40 23.79 -4.46
N GLY A 260 -12.46 24.12 -3.59
CA GLY A 260 -12.33 23.57 -2.24
C GLY A 260 -13.52 23.90 -1.34
N VAL A 261 -13.95 25.16 -1.32
CA VAL A 261 -15.13 25.61 -0.58
C VAL A 261 -16.39 24.91 -1.11
N THR A 262 -16.59 24.84 -2.43
CA THR A 262 -17.69 24.08 -3.03
C THR A 262 -17.66 22.61 -2.60
N LYS A 263 -16.46 22.00 -2.50
CA LYS A 263 -16.32 20.62 -2.01
C LYS A 263 -16.76 20.46 -0.56
N LEU A 264 -16.36 21.39 0.32
CA LEU A 264 -16.82 21.42 1.72
C LEU A 264 -18.35 21.54 1.80
N LEU A 265 -18.94 22.47 1.04
CA LEU A 265 -20.40 22.65 0.97
C LEU A 265 -21.10 21.36 0.52
N ASN A 266 -20.57 20.72 -0.51
CA ASN A 266 -21.12 19.47 -1.04
C ASN A 266 -20.98 18.29 -0.09
N MET A 267 -20.20 18.36 0.99
CA MET A 267 -20.18 17.33 2.05
C MET A 267 -21.33 17.50 3.05
N VAL A 268 -21.96 18.68 3.12
CA VAL A 268 -23.16 18.90 3.94
C VAL A 268 -24.37 18.27 3.23
N HIS A 269 -24.96 17.27 3.86
CA HIS A 269 -26.02 16.44 3.26
C HIS A 269 -27.36 17.17 3.09
N ASP A 270 -27.68 18.12 3.96
CA ASP A 270 -28.94 18.87 3.96
C ASP A 270 -28.83 20.14 3.10
N ASP A 271 -29.79 20.35 2.19
CA ASP A 271 -29.71 21.40 1.16
C ASP A 271 -29.94 22.81 1.72
N ALA A 272 -30.89 22.95 2.65
CA ALA A 272 -31.08 24.22 3.36
C ALA A 272 -29.81 24.58 4.12
N ALA A 273 -29.20 23.56 4.74
CA ALA A 273 -27.96 23.76 5.46
C ALA A 273 -26.76 24.16 4.62
N ARG A 274 -26.65 23.57 3.44
CA ARG A 274 -25.63 23.94 2.48
C ARG A 274 -25.76 25.40 2.04
N GLY A 275 -26.97 25.84 1.71
CA GLY A 275 -27.21 27.22 1.23
C GLY A 275 -26.98 28.28 2.32
N GLU A 276 -27.37 28.00 3.57
CA GLU A 276 -27.08 28.90 4.68
C GLU A 276 -25.59 28.96 5.01
N LEU A 277 -24.89 27.81 5.01
CA LEU A 277 -23.43 27.75 5.19
C LEU A 277 -22.70 28.52 4.08
N GLU A 278 -23.11 28.34 2.82
CA GLU A 278 -22.54 29.06 1.68
C GLU A 278 -22.66 30.58 1.88
N SER A 279 -23.87 31.05 2.22
CA SER A 279 -24.13 32.46 2.51
C SER A 279 -23.32 32.98 3.71
N TYR A 280 -23.13 32.14 4.72
CA TYR A 280 -22.32 32.47 5.89
C TYR A 280 -20.84 32.62 5.54
N LEU A 281 -20.27 31.66 4.79
CA LEU A 281 -18.85 31.70 4.39
C LEU A 281 -18.58 32.89 3.47
N GLN A 282 -19.43 33.16 2.48
CA GLN A 282 -19.28 34.32 1.57
C GLN A 282 -19.29 35.68 2.28
N LYS A 283 -20.01 35.80 3.41
CA LYS A 283 -20.07 37.05 4.19
C LYS A 283 -18.90 37.25 5.14
N ASN A 284 -18.29 36.16 5.60
CA ASN A 284 -17.31 36.17 6.70
C ASN A 284 -15.88 35.86 6.27
N LEU A 285 -15.66 35.49 5.01
CA LEU A 285 -14.36 35.12 4.48
C LEU A 285 -14.07 35.86 3.18
N GLU A 286 -12.81 36.27 3.04
CA GLU A 286 -12.29 36.79 1.79
C GLU A 286 -12.00 35.66 0.80
N ASP A 287 -12.04 35.97 -0.50
CA ASP A 287 -11.66 35.04 -1.54
C ASP A 287 -10.20 34.61 -1.38
N GLY A 288 -9.97 33.29 -1.42
CA GLY A 288 -8.63 32.72 -1.24
C GLY A 288 -8.16 32.60 0.22
N ALA A 289 -9.06 32.76 1.20
CA ALA A 289 -8.75 32.49 2.60
C ALA A 289 -8.14 31.09 2.80
N HIS A 290 -7.13 30.99 3.66
CA HIS A 290 -6.49 29.71 3.97
C HIS A 290 -7.49 28.69 4.53
N SER A 291 -7.29 27.40 4.25
CA SER A 291 -8.21 26.32 4.68
C SER A 291 -8.46 26.32 6.18
N ARG A 292 -7.48 26.71 6.99
CA ARG A 292 -7.63 26.87 8.44
C ARG A 292 -8.76 27.85 8.79
N LEU A 293 -8.80 29.02 8.17
CA LEU A 293 -9.84 30.03 8.41
C LEU A 293 -11.21 29.56 7.89
N VAL A 294 -11.24 28.91 6.73
CA VAL A 294 -12.47 28.32 6.19
C VAL A 294 -13.03 27.27 7.14
N TRP A 295 -12.17 26.39 7.65
CA TRP A 295 -12.54 25.34 8.59
C TRP A 295 -12.99 25.89 9.94
N GLU A 296 -12.29 26.88 10.51
CA GLU A 296 -12.70 27.54 11.75
C GLU A 296 -14.08 28.20 11.63
N SER A 297 -14.35 28.89 10.51
CA SER A 297 -15.66 29.47 10.22
C SER A 297 -16.74 28.41 10.08
N PHE A 298 -16.43 27.29 9.41
CA PHE A 298 -17.33 26.14 9.34
C PHE A 298 -17.64 25.56 10.73
N ILE A 299 -16.64 25.37 11.60
CA ILE A 299 -16.82 24.86 12.96
C ILE A 299 -17.67 25.82 13.80
N LYS A 300 -17.41 27.14 13.72
CA LYS A 300 -18.24 28.16 14.40
C LYS A 300 -19.70 28.08 13.98
N TYR A 301 -19.94 27.99 12.67
CA TYR A 301 -21.27 27.84 12.11
C TYR A 301 -21.94 26.54 12.58
N ALA A 302 -21.26 25.40 12.45
CA ALA A 302 -21.78 24.11 12.87
C ALA A 302 -22.12 24.08 14.37
N ASN A 303 -21.32 24.71 15.23
CA ASN A 303 -21.57 24.81 16.66
C ASN A 303 -22.77 25.71 17.00
N SER A 304 -22.92 26.85 16.31
CA SER A 304 -24.06 27.77 16.50
C SER A 304 -25.40 27.09 16.19
N MET A 305 -25.40 26.16 15.24
CA MET A 305 -26.58 25.40 14.84
C MET A 305 -26.96 24.30 15.84
N ARG A 306 -26.03 23.86 16.69
CA ARG A 306 -26.30 22.84 17.73
C ARG A 306 -27.02 23.42 18.95
N THR A 307 -26.87 24.72 19.20
CA THR A 307 -27.45 25.41 20.36
C THR A 307 -28.86 25.93 20.10
N SER A 308 -29.34 25.91 18.85
CA SER A 308 -30.69 26.33 18.49
C SER A 308 -31.70 25.19 18.74
N THR A 309 -32.65 25.42 19.64
CA THR A 309 -33.71 24.45 20.01
C THR A 309 -34.79 24.29 18.95
N THR A 310 -34.78 25.10 17.89
CA THR A 310 -35.86 25.23 16.90
C THR A 310 -35.61 24.57 15.54
N SER A 311 -34.42 24.04 15.25
CA SER A 311 -34.12 23.58 13.88
C SER A 311 -33.85 22.08 13.78
N ALA A 312 -34.35 21.48 12.70
CA ALA A 312 -34.10 20.10 12.25
C ALA A 312 -32.61 19.78 12.05
N TRP A 313 -31.74 20.80 12.12
CA TRP A 313 -30.30 20.75 12.00
C TRP A 313 -29.60 20.02 13.15
N SER A 314 -30.07 20.20 14.39
CA SER A 314 -29.35 19.72 15.59
C SER A 314 -29.21 18.19 15.64
N ARG A 315 -30.17 17.46 15.03
CA ARG A 315 -30.09 16.01 14.87
C ARG A 315 -29.36 15.59 13.59
N LYS A 316 -29.76 16.13 12.43
CA LYS A 316 -29.26 15.68 11.12
C LYS A 316 -27.77 15.96 10.88
N LEU A 317 -27.21 17.00 11.49
CA LEU A 317 -25.82 17.42 11.30
C LEU A 317 -24.99 17.28 12.57
N LYS A 318 -25.47 16.50 13.56
CA LYS A 318 -24.80 16.29 14.85
C LYS A 318 -23.35 15.84 14.71
N ASN A 319 -23.04 15.06 13.69
CA ASN A 319 -21.71 14.49 13.45
C ASN A 319 -21.01 15.09 12.22
N ILE A 320 -21.51 16.20 11.66
CA ILE A 320 -21.05 16.69 10.35
C ILE A 320 -19.54 16.95 10.29
N VAL A 321 -18.94 17.42 11.39
CA VAL A 321 -17.50 17.62 11.50
C VAL A 321 -16.74 16.30 11.32
N ALA A 322 -17.14 15.27 12.07
CA ALA A 322 -16.54 13.95 12.00
C ALA A 322 -16.81 13.26 10.66
N GLU A 323 -18.00 13.45 10.09
CA GLU A 323 -18.40 12.93 8.78
C GLU A 323 -17.54 13.52 7.65
N ILE A 324 -17.22 14.82 7.71
CA ILE A 324 -16.30 15.47 6.76
C ILE A 324 -14.87 14.95 6.94
N GLN A 325 -14.39 14.83 8.18
CA GLN A 325 -13.05 14.29 8.47
C GLN A 325 -12.91 12.86 7.92
N LEU A 326 -13.87 11.98 8.18
CA LEU A 326 -13.92 10.63 7.62
C LEU A 326 -14.06 10.65 6.09
N GLY A 327 -14.95 11.47 5.55
CA GLY A 327 -15.15 11.64 4.10
C GLY A 327 -13.85 11.95 3.36
N LEU A 328 -13.00 12.79 3.95
CA LEU A 328 -11.75 13.24 3.34
C LEU A 328 -10.58 12.28 3.54
N LEU A 329 -10.48 11.64 4.70
CA LEU A 329 -9.26 10.94 5.14
C LEU A 329 -9.38 9.42 5.23
N TYR A 330 -10.60 8.88 5.22
CA TYR A 330 -10.79 7.44 5.35
C TYR A 330 -10.25 6.68 4.11
N PRO A 331 -9.72 5.44 4.28
CA PRO A 331 -9.27 4.59 3.19
C PRO A 331 -10.25 4.46 2.01
N ARG A 332 -9.76 4.66 0.78
CA ARG A 332 -10.52 4.40 -0.46
C ARG A 332 -10.09 3.05 -1.00
N LEU A 333 -11.02 2.10 -1.06
CA LEU A 333 -10.75 0.73 -1.48
C LEU A 333 -11.06 0.57 -2.97
N ASP A 334 -10.17 -0.07 -3.74
CA ASP A 334 -10.65 -0.78 -4.94
C ASP A 334 -11.42 -2.02 -4.49
N ILE A 335 -12.72 -1.83 -4.31
CA ILE A 335 -13.59 -2.84 -3.72
C ILE A 335 -13.67 -4.13 -4.56
N ASN A 336 -13.44 -4.04 -5.87
CA ASN A 336 -13.51 -5.20 -6.76
C ASN A 336 -12.32 -6.14 -6.55
N VAL A 337 -11.15 -5.59 -6.19
CA VAL A 337 -9.96 -6.35 -5.81
C VAL A 337 -10.24 -7.20 -4.57
N THR A 338 -10.92 -6.63 -3.57
CA THR A 338 -11.27 -7.32 -2.33
C THR A 338 -12.37 -8.37 -2.53
N ARG A 339 -13.42 -8.04 -3.30
CA ARG A 339 -14.58 -8.92 -3.53
C ARG A 339 -14.26 -10.12 -4.41
N GLY A 340 -13.51 -9.91 -5.48
CA GLY A 340 -13.31 -10.92 -6.52
C GLY A 340 -12.40 -12.03 -6.06
N PHE A 341 -12.88 -13.28 -5.98
CA PHE A 341 -12.06 -14.45 -5.63
C PHE A 341 -10.99 -14.75 -6.70
N ASN A 342 -11.30 -14.49 -7.98
CA ASN A 342 -10.43 -14.73 -9.14
C ASN A 342 -9.47 -13.60 -9.51
N HIS A 343 -9.49 -12.47 -8.78
CA HIS A 343 -8.60 -11.34 -9.05
C HIS A 343 -7.12 -11.75 -8.84
N LEU A 344 -6.20 -11.16 -9.59
CA LEU A 344 -4.76 -11.38 -9.39
C LEU A 344 -4.17 -10.08 -8.89
N LEU A 345 -3.29 -10.15 -7.89
CA LEU A 345 -2.66 -8.97 -7.33
C LEU A 345 -1.14 -9.12 -7.36
N LYS A 346 -0.46 -8.01 -7.68
CA LYS A 346 1.00 -7.96 -7.81
C LYS A 346 1.69 -8.48 -6.57
N ALA A 347 2.68 -9.35 -6.79
CA ALA A 347 3.41 -10.00 -5.74
C ALA A 347 4.37 -9.05 -5.00
N PRO A 348 4.67 -9.32 -3.71
CA PRO A 348 5.80 -8.72 -3.01
C PRO A 348 7.12 -8.92 -3.78
N PHE A 349 8.03 -7.95 -3.64
CA PHE A 349 9.35 -7.96 -4.26
C PHE A 349 9.38 -7.94 -5.80
N CYS A 350 8.25 -7.69 -6.48
CA CYS A 350 8.30 -7.31 -7.89
C CYS A 350 9.01 -5.96 -8.09
N ILE A 351 9.62 -5.77 -9.26
CA ILE A 351 10.13 -4.46 -9.69
C ILE A 351 9.02 -3.73 -10.43
N HIS A 352 8.75 -2.49 -10.05
CA HIS A 352 7.77 -1.69 -10.78
C HIS A 352 8.39 -1.13 -12.08
N PRO A 353 7.85 -1.44 -13.27
CA PRO A 353 8.52 -1.14 -14.54
C PRO A 353 8.77 0.35 -14.79
N ALA A 354 7.84 1.21 -14.38
CA ALA A 354 8.00 2.66 -14.60
C ALA A 354 8.96 3.36 -13.61
N THR A 355 9.18 2.78 -12.42
CA THR A 355 9.93 3.46 -11.33
C THR A 355 11.22 2.73 -10.96
N GLY A 356 11.37 1.47 -11.37
CA GLY A 356 12.45 0.58 -10.98
C GLY A 356 12.40 0.16 -9.52
N LYS A 357 11.45 0.66 -8.72
CA LYS A 357 11.38 0.42 -7.28
C LYS A 357 10.90 -0.99 -6.98
N VAL A 358 11.47 -1.58 -5.94
CA VAL A 358 11.02 -2.86 -5.40
C VAL A 358 9.70 -2.69 -4.63
N CYS A 359 8.77 -3.62 -4.81
CA CYS A 359 7.53 -3.71 -4.04
C CYS A 359 7.81 -4.30 -2.65
N VAL A 360 8.42 -3.50 -1.77
CA VAL A 360 8.90 -3.97 -0.46
C VAL A 360 7.77 -4.08 0.58
N PRO A 361 7.79 -5.13 1.42
CA PRO A 361 6.97 -5.19 2.62
C PRO A 361 7.37 -4.14 3.66
N PHE A 362 6.39 -3.64 4.42
CA PHE A 362 6.62 -2.73 5.54
C PHE A 362 5.72 -3.07 6.73
N SER A 363 6.16 -2.68 7.93
CA SER A 363 5.37 -2.83 9.15
C SER A 363 4.44 -1.63 9.34
N VAL A 364 3.18 -1.88 9.69
CA VAL A 364 2.20 -0.82 9.99
C VAL A 364 2.65 0.04 11.17
N SER A 365 3.33 -0.54 12.15
CA SER A 365 3.88 0.21 13.29
C SER A 365 4.89 1.29 12.86
N ALA A 366 5.56 1.10 11.73
CA ALA A 366 6.55 2.01 11.17
C ALA A 366 6.04 2.78 9.94
N VAL A 367 4.74 2.67 9.59
CA VAL A 367 4.21 3.23 8.34
C VAL A 367 4.37 4.75 8.21
N ALA A 368 4.31 5.48 9.32
CA ALA A 368 4.55 6.93 9.33
C ALA A 368 6.00 7.32 8.98
N LYS A 369 6.96 6.38 9.10
CA LYS A 369 8.36 6.56 8.71
C LYS A 369 8.65 6.00 7.31
N PHE A 370 7.67 5.39 6.65
CA PHE A 370 7.84 4.86 5.31
C PHE A 370 7.84 6.01 4.29
N ASP A 371 8.96 6.17 3.59
CA ASP A 371 9.13 7.18 2.56
C ASP A 371 9.17 6.50 1.17
N PRO A 372 8.14 6.69 0.32
CA PRO A 372 8.08 6.07 -1.00
C PRO A 372 9.16 6.58 -1.96
N THR A 373 9.82 7.70 -1.66
CA THR A 373 10.89 8.29 -2.48
C THR A 373 12.24 7.62 -2.26
N THR A 374 12.44 7.00 -1.09
CA THR A 374 13.71 6.35 -0.69
C THR A 374 13.71 4.83 -0.87
N VAL A 375 12.60 4.26 -1.35
CA VAL A 375 12.51 2.82 -1.66
C VAL A 375 13.54 2.49 -2.75
N PRO A 376 14.37 1.45 -2.55
CA PRO A 376 15.46 1.15 -3.47
C PRO A 376 14.96 0.73 -4.84
N THR A 377 15.68 1.18 -5.87
CA THR A 377 15.47 0.76 -7.25
C THR A 377 16.33 -0.45 -7.61
N ILE A 378 15.95 -1.20 -8.63
CA ILE A 378 16.76 -2.29 -9.18
C ILE A 378 18.18 -1.83 -9.54
N THR A 379 18.33 -0.65 -10.15
CA THR A 379 19.64 -0.06 -10.48
C THR A 379 20.51 0.12 -9.24
N GLN A 380 19.93 0.68 -8.16
CA GLN A 380 20.63 0.84 -6.89
C GLN A 380 21.04 -0.51 -6.30
N LEU A 381 20.13 -1.49 -6.28
CA LEU A 381 20.41 -2.81 -5.70
C LEU A 381 21.51 -3.57 -6.44
N LEU A 382 21.52 -3.49 -7.78
CA LEU A 382 22.56 -4.11 -8.60
C LEU A 382 23.92 -3.44 -8.39
N HIS A 383 23.95 -2.12 -8.20
CA HIS A 383 25.17 -1.42 -7.85
C HIS A 383 25.68 -1.81 -6.45
N GLU A 384 24.80 -1.90 -5.45
CA GLU A 384 25.16 -2.29 -4.08
C GLU A 384 25.76 -3.70 -4.04
N ILE A 385 25.18 -4.67 -4.76
CA ILE A 385 25.70 -6.04 -4.77
C ILE A 385 27.04 -6.15 -5.51
N ASN A 386 27.21 -5.43 -6.63
CA ASN A 386 28.49 -5.41 -7.35
C ASN A 386 29.59 -4.77 -6.49
N ALA A 387 29.31 -3.63 -5.85
CA ALA A 387 30.24 -2.97 -4.93
C ALA A 387 30.62 -3.86 -3.73
N PHE A 388 29.69 -4.69 -3.25
CA PHE A 388 29.98 -5.68 -2.20
C PHE A 388 30.92 -6.79 -2.71
N ASP A 389 30.68 -7.31 -3.92
CA ASP A 389 31.51 -8.37 -4.51
C ASP A 389 32.93 -7.86 -4.79
N ASP A 390 33.09 -6.63 -5.28
CA ASP A 390 34.40 -6.03 -5.56
C ASP A 390 35.22 -5.81 -4.29
N LYS A 391 34.57 -5.32 -3.22
CA LYS A 391 35.20 -5.26 -1.89
C LYS A 391 35.57 -6.65 -1.39
N SER A 392 34.70 -7.64 -1.55
CA SER A 392 34.99 -9.00 -1.07
C SER A 392 36.20 -9.62 -1.79
N LYS A 393 36.34 -9.37 -3.10
CA LYS A 393 37.51 -9.80 -3.88
C LYS A 393 38.82 -9.13 -3.43
N SER A 394 38.78 -7.89 -2.94
CA SER A 394 39.98 -7.18 -2.46
C SER A 394 40.49 -7.66 -1.10
N TYR A 395 39.69 -8.43 -0.33
CA TYR A 395 40.03 -8.88 1.02
C TYR A 395 40.26 -10.41 1.14
N MET A 396 40.13 -11.20 0.06
CA MET A 396 40.22 -12.66 0.11
C MET A 396 41.62 -13.20 -0.26
N GLU A 397 42.52 -13.13 0.72
CA GLU A 397 43.65 -14.07 0.93
C GLU A 397 43.39 -15.01 2.15
N ALA A 398 42.14 -15.17 2.63
CA ALA A 398 41.85 -15.98 3.82
C ALA A 398 40.64 -16.94 3.64
N PRO A 399 40.68 -18.12 4.30
CA PRO A 399 40.03 -19.36 3.83
C PRO A 399 38.52 -19.44 4.01
N GLU A 400 37.95 -20.23 3.12
CA GLU A 400 36.53 -20.57 2.93
C GLU A 400 35.93 -21.33 4.12
N ASP A 401 35.36 -20.64 5.12
CA ASP A 401 34.27 -21.22 5.92
C ASP A 401 33.44 -20.19 6.69
N LYS A 402 32.65 -19.38 5.97
CA LYS A 402 31.55 -18.61 6.57
C LYS A 402 30.32 -18.76 5.70
N SER A 403 29.30 -19.43 6.25
CA SER A 403 27.90 -19.42 5.81
C SER A 403 27.61 -18.22 4.90
N ARG A 404 27.54 -18.47 3.60
CA ARG A 404 27.48 -17.43 2.56
C ARG A 404 26.23 -16.60 2.79
N ILE A 405 26.40 -15.41 3.37
CA ILE A 405 25.32 -14.45 3.61
C ILE A 405 24.56 -14.27 2.29
N LYS A 406 23.24 -14.53 2.30
CA LYS A 406 22.39 -14.40 1.11
C LYS A 406 22.51 -12.99 0.52
N ASP A 407 22.58 -12.89 -0.81
CA ASP A 407 22.95 -11.65 -1.49
C ASP A 407 22.02 -10.48 -1.23
N HIS A 408 20.70 -10.70 -1.14
CA HIS A 408 19.74 -9.65 -0.76
C HIS A 408 19.95 -9.07 0.66
N LYS A 409 20.71 -9.75 1.54
CA LYS A 409 21.05 -9.21 2.87
C LYS A 409 22.17 -8.17 2.81
N LYS A 410 22.85 -8.07 1.67
CA LYS A 410 23.96 -7.14 1.43
C LYS A 410 23.48 -5.84 0.77
N THR A 411 22.18 -5.71 0.51
CA THR A 411 21.58 -4.59 -0.19
C THR A 411 20.53 -3.88 0.68
N SER A 412 20.13 -2.69 0.28
CA SER A 412 19.10 -1.87 0.92
C SER A 412 17.70 -2.52 0.92
N MET A 413 17.48 -3.57 0.11
CA MET A 413 16.26 -4.40 0.15
C MET A 413 16.15 -5.25 1.42
N PHE A 414 17.26 -5.47 2.14
CA PHE A 414 17.30 -6.34 3.32
C PHE A 414 16.23 -6.01 4.36
N LYS A 415 15.95 -4.72 4.61
CA LYS A 415 14.92 -4.29 5.57
C LYS A 415 13.54 -4.87 5.24
N GLY A 416 13.14 -4.83 3.96
CA GLY A 416 11.86 -5.40 3.52
C GLY A 416 11.82 -6.92 3.64
N VAL A 417 12.94 -7.60 3.38
CA VAL A 417 13.05 -9.05 3.57
C VAL A 417 12.95 -9.44 5.05
N VAL A 418 13.52 -8.65 5.96
CA VAL A 418 13.40 -8.88 7.41
C VAL A 418 11.94 -8.78 7.87
N VAL A 419 11.21 -7.76 7.41
CA VAL A 419 9.77 -7.63 7.69
C VAL A 419 8.99 -8.85 7.19
N PHE A 420 9.30 -9.32 5.98
CA PHE A 420 8.67 -10.49 5.40
C PHE A 420 8.96 -11.76 6.20
N GLU A 421 10.22 -11.99 6.55
CA GLU A 421 10.65 -13.13 7.36
C GLU A 421 10.01 -13.14 8.76
N GLU A 422 9.84 -11.97 9.40
CA GLU A 422 9.14 -11.88 10.67
C GLU A 422 7.66 -12.26 10.55
N PHE A 423 7.00 -11.78 9.49
CA PHE A 423 5.63 -12.18 9.15
C PHE A 423 5.53 -13.70 8.95
N LEU A 424 6.42 -14.30 8.16
CA LEU A 424 6.44 -15.74 7.91
C LEU A 424 6.62 -16.56 9.18
N ARG A 425 7.53 -16.14 10.08
CA ARG A 425 7.71 -16.83 11.37
C ARG A 425 6.46 -16.79 12.24
N LYS A 426 5.65 -15.72 12.18
CA LYS A 426 4.37 -15.65 12.90
C LYS A 426 3.33 -16.56 12.26
N LEU A 427 3.23 -16.53 10.93
CA LEU A 427 2.34 -17.40 10.16
C LEU A 427 2.65 -18.90 10.37
N GLU A 428 3.91 -19.31 10.26
CA GLU A 428 4.30 -20.71 10.44
C GLU A 428 4.09 -21.20 11.88
N ARG A 429 4.20 -20.31 12.87
CA ARG A 429 3.93 -20.66 14.28
C ARG A 429 2.46 -20.97 14.51
N SER A 430 1.54 -20.16 13.99
CA SER A 430 0.10 -20.40 14.15
C SER A 430 -0.35 -21.68 13.44
N GLN A 431 0.26 -21.99 12.30
CA GLN A 431 0.00 -23.24 11.56
C GLN A 431 0.41 -24.47 12.37
N LYS A 432 1.60 -24.45 12.98
CA LYS A 432 2.06 -25.55 13.84
C LYS A 432 1.20 -25.74 15.08
N SER A 433 0.75 -24.65 15.71
CA SER A 433 -0.16 -24.76 16.86
C SER A 433 -1.54 -25.28 16.46
N GLY A 434 -2.04 -24.91 15.27
CA GLY A 434 -3.31 -25.43 14.75
C GLY A 434 -3.27 -26.93 14.44
N SER A 435 -2.13 -27.44 13.95
CA SER A 435 -1.96 -28.88 13.67
C SER A 435 -1.84 -29.75 14.92
N LEU A 436 -1.56 -29.18 16.11
CA LEU A 436 -1.43 -29.90 17.37
C LEU A 436 -2.75 -30.00 18.16
N GLN A 437 -3.84 -29.39 17.68
CA GLN A 437 -5.15 -29.39 18.32
C GLN A 437 -6.13 -30.41 17.71
N PHE A 438 -5.65 -31.33 16.87
CA PHE A 438 -6.42 -32.42 16.28
C PHE A 438 -5.87 -33.79 16.69
#